data_AF-A0A2M8L9D2-F1
#
_entry.id   AF-A0A2M8L9D2-F1
#
_cell.length_a   1.000
_cell.length_b   1.000
_cell.length_c   1.000
_cell.angle_alpha   90.00
_cell.angle_beta   90.00
_cell.angle_gamma   90.00
#
_symmetry.space_group_name_H-M   'P 1'
#
loop_
_entity.id
_entity.type
_entity.pdbx_description
1 polymer ?
#
loop_
_entity_poly.entity_id
_entity_poly.type
_entity_poly.pdbx_seq_one_letter_code
_entity_poly.pdbx_strand_id
1 'polypeptide(L)'
;MATNKYTVGQMYDIEHYSKQDDIAFMLDLSDIYGEPILDIGCGTGRISIPLAKKGKTVYCLDKSKEMLTEFKHKLKALTVNLRPRIHLSNNNMLDFTFNGVKFPLIICSFNTFYNLVNTEERDTFLTKMREHLSGCGRLVIDLITPTSGYLNASNQWQLEKSNLLPNGLLSERYYRLIEKQEDRQVMKVEFHTVLKKKEEIITDWFFNYTTAYLYNDQLPEILKRNGLFPESTYCDYDKTSFNACSNPQRQIFIIKKSGIMKSDNRIVIAMKSYYRERKAANDPDLEFLPFIKKNNFAYLMGVIYNQGMSADHTWKIPQMLHKRIGFFTVIDFAKVDLKNIEDAFYTRPSLHRYWKTMARYTKQAALKLVDEYAGETGNIWNDKPAVDTLYNRLLSFKGIGPKKANMAIRALALSFGIKLLDPQNIDLPVDVHVRRVFLRTGLVHKDSSEDIIIAARKLNPSLPAKLDLPTWLIGRRWCHATAPDCSNCVLAGVCRKKTKLNVASI
;
A
#
# COMPACT_ATOMS: atom_id res chain seq x y z
N MET A 1 -35.68 -33.63 -29.31
CA MET A 1 -34.82 -32.79 -28.44
C MET A 1 -34.92 -33.36 -27.04
N ALA A 2 -33.91 -34.10 -26.57
CA ALA A 2 -33.93 -34.63 -25.21
C ALA A 2 -33.89 -33.45 -24.24
N THR A 3 -34.92 -33.30 -23.42
CA THR A 3 -34.93 -32.35 -22.30
C THR A 3 -33.83 -32.79 -21.34
N ASN A 4 -32.78 -31.98 -21.19
CA ASN A 4 -31.74 -32.25 -20.18
C ASN A 4 -32.43 -32.45 -18.83
N LYS A 5 -32.32 -33.66 -18.28
CA LYS A 5 -33.01 -34.11 -17.05
C LYS A 5 -32.58 -33.32 -15.81
N TYR A 6 -31.44 -32.65 -15.88
CA TYR A 6 -30.83 -31.90 -14.79
C TYR A 6 -30.68 -30.42 -15.18
N THR A 7 -30.90 -29.53 -14.22
CA THR A 7 -30.59 -28.11 -14.37
C THR A 7 -29.09 -27.85 -14.24
N VAL A 8 -28.64 -26.68 -14.67
CA VAL A 8 -27.23 -26.24 -14.52
C VAL A 8 -26.77 -26.33 -13.06
N GLY A 9 -27.61 -25.88 -12.10
CA GLY A 9 -27.29 -25.94 -10.68
C GLY A 9 -27.18 -27.37 -10.14
N GLN A 10 -28.06 -28.27 -10.58
CA GLN A 10 -27.99 -29.68 -10.21
C GLN A 10 -26.75 -30.36 -10.78
N MET A 11 -26.41 -30.09 -12.05
CA MET A 11 -25.19 -30.62 -12.65
C MET A 11 -23.94 -30.10 -11.96
N TYR A 12 -23.91 -28.82 -11.58
CA TYR A 12 -22.81 -28.26 -10.78
C TYR A 12 -22.63 -29.01 -9.46
N ASP A 13 -23.71 -29.30 -8.74
CA ASP A 13 -23.63 -30.06 -7.48
C ASP A 13 -23.17 -31.50 -7.67
N ILE A 14 -23.58 -32.14 -8.77
CA ILE A 14 -23.14 -33.48 -9.15
C ILE A 14 -21.63 -33.47 -9.46
N GLU A 15 -21.17 -32.53 -10.29
CA GLU A 15 -19.77 -32.38 -10.66
C GLU A 15 -18.87 -32.10 -9.45
N HIS A 16 -19.39 -31.39 -8.45
CA HIS A 16 -18.65 -30.95 -7.27
C HIS A 16 -19.07 -31.65 -5.97
N TYR A 17 -19.73 -32.81 -6.05
CA TYR A 17 -20.26 -33.53 -4.89
C TYR A 17 -19.20 -33.82 -3.80
N SER A 18 -18.00 -34.21 -4.22
CA SER A 18 -16.87 -34.51 -3.32
C SER A 18 -16.15 -33.27 -2.77
N LYS A 19 -16.47 -32.06 -3.23
CA LYS A 19 -15.79 -30.82 -2.81
C LYS A 19 -16.32 -30.33 -1.45
N GLN A 20 -15.70 -30.79 -0.37
CA GLN A 20 -16.07 -30.43 1.01
C GLN A 20 -14.87 -30.00 1.88
N ASP A 21 -13.65 -30.18 1.39
CA ASP A 21 -12.37 -29.88 2.01
C ASP A 21 -12.19 -28.41 2.46
N ASP A 22 -12.81 -27.46 1.75
CA ASP A 22 -12.73 -26.03 2.06
C ASP A 22 -13.75 -25.54 3.08
N ILE A 23 -14.80 -26.32 3.36
CA ILE A 23 -15.93 -25.88 4.20
C ILE A 23 -15.46 -25.64 5.63
N ALA A 24 -14.67 -26.56 6.20
CA ALA A 24 -14.15 -26.43 7.55
C ALA A 24 -13.29 -25.17 7.70
N PHE A 25 -12.43 -24.89 6.71
CA PHE A 25 -11.62 -23.68 6.69
C PHE A 25 -12.46 -22.40 6.67
N MET A 26 -13.52 -22.34 5.85
CA MET A 26 -14.41 -21.17 5.82
C MET A 26 -15.18 -21.00 7.14
N LEU A 27 -15.59 -22.11 7.77
CA LEU A 27 -16.25 -22.10 9.08
C LEU A 27 -15.32 -21.59 10.19
N ASP A 28 -14.03 -21.93 10.16
CA ASP A 28 -13.03 -21.40 11.08
C ASP A 28 -12.87 -19.89 10.91
N LEU A 29 -12.71 -19.41 9.67
CA LEU A 29 -12.58 -17.99 9.40
C LEU A 29 -13.82 -17.20 9.84
N SER A 30 -15.01 -17.80 9.72
CA SER A 30 -16.26 -17.20 10.20
C SER A 30 -16.33 -17.03 11.71
N ASP A 31 -15.61 -17.85 12.49
CA ASP A 31 -15.50 -17.69 13.94
C ASP A 31 -14.47 -16.64 14.32
N ILE A 32 -13.37 -16.56 13.57
CA ILE A 32 -12.31 -15.59 13.81
C ILE A 32 -12.78 -14.17 13.46
N TYR A 33 -13.45 -13.99 12.32
CA TYR A 33 -13.78 -12.66 11.79
C TYR A 33 -15.23 -12.25 12.01
N GLY A 34 -16.13 -13.20 12.23
CA GLY A 34 -17.53 -12.93 12.55
C GLY A 34 -18.44 -12.70 11.34
N GLU A 35 -19.61 -12.13 11.61
CA GLU A 35 -20.71 -11.90 10.66
C GLU A 35 -21.11 -10.40 10.62
N PRO A 36 -21.83 -9.91 9.59
CA PRO A 36 -22.33 -10.63 8.41
C PRO A 36 -21.22 -11.03 7.44
N ILE A 37 -21.41 -12.14 6.73
CA ILE A 37 -20.46 -12.68 5.74
C ILE A 37 -20.98 -12.38 4.34
N LEU A 38 -20.11 -11.99 3.40
CA LEU A 38 -20.46 -11.92 1.98
C LEU A 38 -19.78 -13.07 1.22
N ASP A 39 -20.58 -13.98 0.67
CA ASP A 39 -20.15 -15.06 -0.22
C ASP A 39 -20.39 -14.66 -1.68
N ILE A 40 -19.32 -14.44 -2.44
CA ILE A 40 -19.37 -13.99 -3.84
C ILE A 40 -19.11 -15.17 -4.77
N GLY A 41 -19.99 -15.32 -5.77
CA GLY A 41 -20.06 -16.54 -6.56
C GLY A 41 -20.60 -17.68 -5.70
N CYS A 42 -21.61 -17.41 -4.88
CA CYS A 42 -22.12 -18.36 -3.88
C CYS A 42 -22.71 -19.63 -4.51
N GLY A 43 -23.02 -19.62 -5.81
CA GLY A 43 -23.53 -20.74 -6.56
C GLY A 43 -24.80 -21.31 -5.95
N THR A 44 -24.82 -22.62 -5.74
CA THR A 44 -25.93 -23.37 -5.14
C THR A 44 -25.90 -23.36 -3.60
N GLY A 45 -25.02 -22.56 -2.97
CA GLY A 45 -24.95 -22.37 -1.52
C GLY A 45 -24.09 -23.39 -0.77
N ARG A 46 -23.13 -24.05 -1.43
CA ARG A 46 -22.27 -25.09 -0.84
C ARG A 46 -21.54 -24.63 0.44
N ILE A 47 -21.04 -23.39 0.46
CA ILE A 47 -20.38 -22.78 1.64
C ILE A 47 -21.39 -21.97 2.48
N SER A 48 -22.27 -21.21 1.83
CA SER A 48 -23.27 -20.37 2.48
C SER A 48 -24.24 -21.14 3.40
N ILE A 49 -24.69 -22.35 3.01
CA ILE A 49 -25.63 -23.15 3.82
C ILE A 49 -24.98 -23.63 5.13
N PRO A 50 -23.78 -24.27 5.12
CA PRO A 50 -23.05 -24.60 6.34
C PRO A 50 -22.80 -23.39 7.27
N LEU A 51 -22.42 -22.24 6.72
CA LEU A 51 -22.23 -21.01 7.50
C LEU A 51 -23.54 -20.58 8.19
N ALA A 52 -24.67 -20.61 7.48
CA ALA A 52 -25.98 -20.29 8.05
C ALA A 52 -26.41 -21.32 9.11
N LYS A 53 -26.12 -22.61 8.91
CA LYS A 53 -26.36 -23.67 9.93
C LYS A 53 -25.56 -23.42 11.21
N LYS A 54 -24.35 -22.86 11.10
CA LYS A 54 -23.52 -22.42 12.23
C LYS A 54 -24.00 -21.11 12.88
N GLY A 55 -25.14 -20.58 12.42
CA GLY A 55 -25.76 -19.38 12.97
C GLY A 55 -25.24 -18.07 12.37
N LYS A 56 -24.41 -18.08 11.33
CA LYS A 56 -23.92 -16.85 10.70
C LYS A 56 -24.96 -16.27 9.73
N THR A 57 -25.06 -14.95 9.66
CA THR A 57 -25.80 -14.22 8.64
C THR A 57 -24.95 -14.09 7.39
N VAL A 58 -25.46 -14.58 6.26
CA VAL A 58 -24.73 -14.70 4.99
C VAL A 58 -25.46 -13.97 3.88
N TYR A 59 -24.77 -13.02 3.26
CA TYR A 59 -25.15 -12.37 2.03
C TYR A 59 -24.51 -13.14 0.89
N CYS A 60 -25.33 -13.60 -0.05
CA CYS A 60 -24.92 -14.53 -1.10
C CYS A 60 -25.16 -13.85 -2.44
N LEU A 61 -24.08 -13.59 -3.20
CA LEU A 61 -24.14 -12.91 -4.49
C LEU A 61 -23.74 -13.87 -5.60
N ASP A 62 -24.59 -14.00 -6.62
CA ASP A 62 -24.27 -14.76 -7.83
C ASP A 62 -24.95 -14.14 -9.06
N LYS A 63 -24.29 -14.20 -10.22
CA LYS A 63 -24.85 -13.69 -11.48
C LYS A 63 -25.84 -14.68 -12.10
N SER A 64 -25.68 -15.99 -11.87
CA SER A 64 -26.57 -17.01 -12.43
C SER A 64 -27.86 -17.14 -11.64
N LYS A 65 -28.98 -16.90 -12.32
CA LYS A 65 -30.31 -17.09 -11.77
C LYS A 65 -30.62 -18.58 -11.53
N GLU A 66 -30.07 -19.45 -12.37
CA GLU A 66 -30.23 -20.90 -12.31
C GLU A 66 -29.58 -21.47 -11.05
N MET A 67 -28.34 -21.05 -10.75
CA MET A 67 -27.61 -21.44 -9.53
C MET A 67 -28.37 -21.02 -8.27
N LEU A 68 -28.86 -19.77 -8.23
CA LEU A 68 -29.65 -19.25 -7.11
C LEU A 68 -31.03 -19.92 -7.00
N THR A 69 -31.58 -20.43 -8.10
CA THR A 69 -32.84 -21.20 -8.08
C THR A 69 -32.63 -22.53 -7.38
N GLU A 70 -31.54 -23.25 -7.70
CA GLU A 70 -31.17 -24.48 -7.00
C GLU A 70 -30.84 -24.21 -5.52
N PHE A 71 -30.12 -23.12 -5.21
CA PHE A 71 -29.88 -22.71 -3.83
C PHE A 71 -31.23 -22.53 -3.07
N LYS A 72 -32.20 -21.82 -3.64
CA LYS A 72 -33.54 -21.67 -3.03
C LYS A 72 -34.26 -23.00 -2.84
N HIS A 73 -34.12 -23.95 -3.77
CA HIS A 73 -34.70 -25.29 -3.63
C HIS A 73 -34.08 -26.05 -2.46
N LYS A 74 -32.76 -26.06 -2.34
CA LYS A 74 -32.07 -26.66 -1.18
C LYS A 74 -32.52 -26.04 0.13
N LEU A 75 -32.66 -24.71 0.19
CA LEU A 75 -33.14 -24.04 1.41
C LEU A 75 -34.57 -24.44 1.79
N LYS A 76 -35.44 -24.72 0.80
CA LYS A 76 -36.80 -25.23 1.06
C LYS A 76 -36.79 -26.66 1.58
N ALA A 77 -35.82 -27.48 1.16
CA ALA A 77 -35.72 -28.89 1.53
C ALA A 77 -35.08 -29.10 2.92
N LEU A 78 -34.49 -28.07 3.53
CA LEU A 78 -33.93 -28.16 4.88
C LEU A 78 -35.03 -28.16 5.95
N THR A 79 -34.85 -29.00 6.97
CA THR A 79 -35.75 -29.05 8.15
C THR A 79 -35.65 -27.81 9.03
N VAL A 80 -34.48 -27.18 9.08
CA VAL A 80 -34.24 -25.93 9.82
C VAL A 80 -34.49 -24.73 8.91
N ASN A 81 -35.28 -23.76 9.38
CA ASN A 81 -35.53 -22.53 8.63
C ASN A 81 -34.32 -21.58 8.71
N LEU A 82 -33.43 -21.67 7.72
CA LEU A 82 -32.26 -20.80 7.59
C LEU A 82 -32.54 -19.48 6.84
N ARG A 83 -33.75 -19.28 6.29
CA ARG A 83 -34.07 -18.10 5.47
C ARG A 83 -33.79 -16.76 6.16
N PRO A 84 -34.02 -16.58 7.49
CA PRO A 84 -33.71 -15.31 8.15
C PRO A 84 -32.21 -14.97 8.14
N ARG A 85 -31.32 -15.95 7.93
CA ARG A 85 -29.87 -15.77 7.92
C ARG A 85 -29.28 -15.68 6.52
N ILE A 86 -30.07 -15.89 5.46
CA ILE A 86 -29.59 -15.90 4.08
C ILE A 86 -30.21 -14.78 3.26
N HIS A 87 -29.36 -13.92 2.72
CA HIS A 87 -29.74 -12.81 1.84
C HIS A 87 -29.22 -13.09 0.43
N LEU A 88 -30.08 -13.61 -0.45
CA LEU A 88 -29.71 -13.90 -1.84
C LEU A 88 -29.79 -12.65 -2.72
N SER A 89 -28.79 -12.47 -3.59
CA SER A 89 -28.68 -11.35 -4.53
C SER A 89 -28.26 -11.85 -5.90
N ASN A 90 -29.12 -11.64 -6.91
CA ASN A 90 -28.79 -11.95 -8.31
C ASN A 90 -28.18 -10.71 -8.98
N ASN A 91 -26.87 -10.57 -8.90
CA ASN A 91 -26.15 -9.39 -9.37
C ASN A 91 -24.77 -9.75 -9.92
N ASN A 92 -24.18 -8.82 -10.68
CA ASN A 92 -22.81 -8.93 -11.14
C ASN A 92 -21.83 -8.59 -10.00
N MET A 93 -20.78 -9.38 -9.80
CA MET A 93 -19.75 -9.09 -8.78
C MET A 93 -18.96 -7.80 -9.06
N LEU A 94 -19.09 -7.24 -10.27
CA LEU A 94 -18.50 -5.95 -10.65
C LEU A 94 -19.41 -4.76 -10.35
N ASP A 95 -20.72 -5.00 -10.18
CA ASP A 95 -21.67 -3.94 -9.89
C ASP A 95 -22.80 -4.41 -8.97
N PHE A 96 -22.65 -4.10 -7.69
CA PHE A 96 -23.64 -4.36 -6.67
C PHE A 96 -23.49 -3.36 -5.52
N THR A 97 -24.53 -3.29 -4.68
CA THR A 97 -24.54 -2.56 -3.40
C THR A 97 -25.38 -3.33 -2.39
N PHE A 98 -25.01 -3.24 -1.12
CA PHE A 98 -25.80 -3.74 0.01
C PHE A 98 -26.19 -2.61 0.97
N ASN A 99 -26.55 -1.45 0.43
CA ASN A 99 -27.07 -0.30 1.19
C ASN A 99 -26.19 0.09 2.40
N GLY A 100 -24.87 0.07 2.22
CA GLY A 100 -23.90 0.47 3.23
C GLY A 100 -23.44 -0.63 4.20
N VAL A 101 -24.02 -1.84 4.15
CA VAL A 101 -23.56 -2.98 4.96
C VAL A 101 -22.08 -3.23 4.73
N LYS A 102 -21.36 -3.50 5.83
CA LYS A 102 -19.93 -3.83 5.83
C LYS A 102 -19.70 -5.22 6.39
N PHE A 103 -18.81 -5.95 5.76
CA PHE A 103 -18.58 -7.36 6.04
C PHE A 103 -17.23 -7.55 6.74
N PRO A 104 -17.21 -8.13 7.96
CA PRO A 104 -15.98 -8.61 8.58
C PRO A 104 -15.29 -9.73 7.79
N LEU A 105 -16.06 -10.51 7.03
CA LEU A 105 -15.54 -11.57 6.16
C LEU A 105 -16.22 -11.51 4.78
N ILE A 106 -15.41 -11.45 3.73
CA ILE A 106 -15.84 -11.66 2.35
C ILE A 106 -15.14 -12.90 1.81
N ILE A 107 -15.87 -13.80 1.17
CA ILE A 107 -15.37 -15.05 0.60
C ILE A 107 -15.53 -14.98 -0.92
N CYS A 108 -14.44 -15.26 -1.63
CA CYS A 108 -14.39 -15.46 -3.08
C CYS A 108 -13.65 -16.79 -3.31
N SER A 109 -14.39 -17.89 -3.23
CA SER A 109 -13.84 -19.23 -3.23
C SER A 109 -13.85 -19.91 -4.59
N PHE A 110 -13.16 -21.04 -4.70
CA PHE A 110 -13.32 -21.99 -5.79
C PHE A 110 -13.11 -21.39 -7.19
N ASN A 111 -11.99 -20.67 -7.36
CA ASN A 111 -11.59 -20.05 -8.62
C ASN A 111 -12.53 -18.94 -9.13
N THR A 112 -13.47 -18.46 -8.30
CA THR A 112 -14.44 -17.44 -8.73
C THR A 112 -13.75 -16.19 -9.28
N PHE A 113 -12.63 -15.78 -8.69
CA PHE A 113 -11.84 -14.63 -9.16
C PHE A 113 -11.28 -14.82 -10.59
N TYR A 114 -11.05 -16.04 -11.04
CA TYR A 114 -10.60 -16.33 -12.41
C TYR A 114 -11.67 -16.17 -13.48
N ASN A 115 -12.94 -15.93 -13.12
CA ASN A 115 -13.96 -15.47 -14.07
C ASN A 115 -13.67 -14.06 -14.61
N LEU A 116 -12.78 -13.30 -13.94
CA LEU A 116 -12.39 -11.95 -14.32
C LEU A 116 -11.17 -12.03 -15.24
N VAL A 117 -11.43 -12.02 -16.55
CA VAL A 117 -10.44 -12.38 -17.57
C VAL A 117 -9.56 -11.22 -17.99
N ASN A 118 -9.94 -9.98 -17.63
CA ASN A 118 -9.15 -8.81 -17.93
C ASN A 118 -8.81 -7.99 -16.66
N THR A 119 -7.81 -7.11 -16.82
CA THR A 119 -7.26 -6.27 -15.76
C THR A 119 -8.29 -5.32 -15.14
N GLU A 120 -9.14 -4.71 -15.96
CA GLU A 120 -10.14 -3.72 -15.53
C GLU A 120 -11.22 -4.35 -14.64
N GLU A 121 -11.70 -5.54 -15.02
CA GLU A 121 -12.66 -6.32 -14.23
C GLU A 121 -12.07 -6.69 -12.86
N ARG A 122 -10.81 -7.13 -12.81
CA ARG A 122 -10.13 -7.46 -11.54
C ARG A 122 -10.00 -6.24 -10.64
N ASP A 123 -9.60 -5.10 -11.19
CA ASP A 123 -9.45 -3.86 -10.43
C ASP A 123 -10.81 -3.35 -9.92
N THR A 124 -11.85 -3.45 -10.75
CA THR A 124 -13.22 -3.09 -10.39
C THR A 124 -13.74 -3.99 -9.26
N PHE A 125 -13.56 -5.31 -9.38
CA PHE A 125 -13.91 -6.28 -8.34
C PHE A 125 -13.21 -5.96 -7.02
N LEU A 126 -11.89 -5.79 -7.03
CA LEU A 126 -11.11 -5.53 -5.82
C LEU A 126 -11.47 -4.17 -5.19
N THR A 127 -11.81 -3.18 -6.00
CA THR A 127 -12.35 -1.90 -5.51
C THR A 127 -13.69 -2.10 -4.79
N LYS A 128 -14.62 -2.87 -5.36
CA LYS A 128 -15.89 -3.22 -4.72
C LYS A 128 -15.67 -4.00 -3.41
N MET A 129 -14.71 -4.91 -3.37
CA MET A 129 -14.37 -5.66 -2.15
C MET A 129 -13.87 -4.72 -1.06
N ARG A 130 -12.94 -3.82 -1.41
CA ARG A 130 -12.40 -2.82 -0.48
C ARG A 130 -13.50 -1.90 0.07
N GLU A 131 -14.48 -1.56 -0.75
CA GLU A 131 -15.62 -0.74 -0.32
C GLU A 131 -16.50 -1.47 0.69
N HIS A 132 -16.79 -2.75 0.46
CA HIS A 132 -17.71 -3.56 1.27
C HIS A 132 -17.07 -4.20 2.50
N LEU A 133 -15.76 -4.37 2.54
CA LEU A 133 -15.05 -4.84 3.74
C LEU A 133 -15.28 -3.89 4.94
N SER A 134 -15.37 -4.43 6.15
CA SER A 134 -15.31 -3.62 7.38
C SER A 134 -13.90 -3.07 7.63
N GLY A 135 -13.71 -2.26 8.67
CA GLY A 135 -12.40 -1.66 9.00
C GLY A 135 -11.30 -2.70 9.26
N CYS A 136 -11.66 -3.79 9.95
CA CYS A 136 -10.78 -4.92 10.25
C CYS A 136 -11.18 -6.18 9.47
N GLY A 137 -11.96 -6.03 8.40
CA GLY A 137 -12.50 -7.16 7.64
C GLY A 137 -11.45 -7.84 6.77
N ARG A 138 -11.66 -9.12 6.49
CA ARG A 138 -10.81 -9.93 5.61
C ARG A 138 -11.57 -10.37 4.36
N LEU A 139 -10.90 -10.27 3.22
CA LEU A 139 -11.30 -10.90 1.97
C LEU A 139 -10.51 -12.19 1.81
N VAL A 140 -11.18 -13.28 1.48
CA VAL A 140 -10.55 -14.57 1.16
C VAL A 140 -10.65 -14.78 -0.34
N ILE A 141 -9.52 -15.03 -1.00
CA ILE A 141 -9.47 -15.44 -2.41
C ILE A 141 -8.80 -16.81 -2.47
N ASP A 142 -9.50 -17.82 -2.99
CA ASP A 142 -9.00 -19.18 -3.17
C ASP A 142 -8.91 -19.53 -4.66
N LEU A 143 -7.68 -19.83 -5.11
CA LEU A 143 -7.34 -20.07 -6.50
C LEU A 143 -6.48 -21.32 -6.67
N ILE A 144 -6.71 -22.05 -7.76
CA ILE A 144 -5.80 -23.09 -8.23
C ILE A 144 -4.51 -22.44 -8.76
N THR A 145 -3.37 -23.07 -8.48
CA THR A 145 -2.09 -22.67 -9.04
C THR A 145 -1.98 -23.27 -10.45
N PRO A 146 -1.58 -22.49 -11.46
CA PRO A 146 -1.30 -23.01 -12.79
C PRO A 146 0.01 -23.83 -12.77
N THR A 147 -0.07 -25.09 -12.31
CA THR A 147 1.04 -26.05 -12.42
C THR A 147 1.10 -26.62 -13.83
N SER A 148 2.28 -27.06 -14.26
CA SER A 148 2.65 -27.35 -15.66
C SER A 148 1.76 -28.39 -16.39
N GLY A 149 0.89 -29.13 -15.69
CA GLY A 149 -0.04 -30.09 -16.29
C GLY A 149 -1.34 -29.50 -16.86
N TYR A 150 -1.83 -28.36 -16.33
CA TYR A 150 -3.10 -27.76 -16.77
C TYR A 150 -2.96 -26.78 -17.95
N LEU A 151 -1.74 -26.55 -18.45
CA LEU A 151 -1.43 -25.45 -19.35
C LEU A 151 -1.23 -25.84 -20.82
N ASN A 152 -1.33 -27.12 -21.17
CA ASN A 152 -1.10 -27.58 -22.55
C ASN A 152 -2.43 -27.82 -23.26
N ALA A 153 -2.65 -27.08 -24.35
CA ALA A 153 -3.81 -27.29 -25.20
C ALA A 153 -3.77 -28.69 -25.80
N SER A 154 -4.91 -29.40 -25.75
CA SER A 154 -5.04 -30.74 -26.31
C SER A 154 -6.46 -30.95 -26.82
N ASN A 155 -6.57 -31.63 -27.96
CA ASN A 155 -7.86 -32.04 -28.50
C ASN A 155 -8.43 -33.29 -27.79
N GLN A 156 -7.64 -33.93 -26.92
CA GLN A 156 -8.04 -35.12 -26.17
C GLN A 156 -8.68 -34.75 -24.84
N TRP A 157 -9.80 -35.43 -24.53
CA TRP A 157 -10.45 -35.37 -23.23
C TRP A 157 -9.60 -36.04 -22.15
N GLN A 158 -9.35 -35.32 -21.06
CA GLN A 158 -8.66 -35.84 -19.88
C GLN A 158 -9.65 -35.99 -18.74
N LEU A 159 -9.65 -37.14 -18.06
CA LEU A 159 -10.48 -37.35 -16.87
C LEU A 159 -9.96 -36.46 -15.74
N GLU A 160 -10.77 -35.50 -15.30
CA GLU A 160 -10.47 -34.65 -14.15
C GLU A 160 -10.76 -35.38 -12.84
N LYS A 161 -11.92 -36.04 -12.77
CA LYS A 161 -12.42 -36.71 -11.55
C LYS A 161 -13.57 -37.66 -11.85
N SER A 162 -13.75 -38.61 -10.92
CA SER A 162 -14.88 -39.55 -10.91
C SER A 162 -15.50 -39.59 -9.51
N ASN A 163 -16.83 -39.41 -9.43
CA ASN A 163 -17.58 -39.37 -8.17
C ASN A 163 -18.71 -40.41 -8.17
N LEU A 164 -18.75 -41.28 -7.17
CA LEU A 164 -19.90 -42.14 -6.91
C LEU A 164 -20.90 -41.40 -6.00
N LEU A 165 -22.10 -41.14 -6.52
CA LEU A 165 -23.16 -40.44 -5.80
C LEU A 165 -23.96 -41.41 -4.91
N PRO A 166 -24.61 -40.93 -3.82
CA PRO A 166 -25.38 -41.77 -2.90
C PRO A 166 -26.53 -42.56 -3.53
N ASN A 167 -27.06 -42.08 -4.67
CA ASN A 167 -28.12 -42.75 -5.42
C ASN A 167 -27.59 -43.84 -6.38
N GLY A 168 -26.29 -44.14 -6.34
CA GLY A 168 -25.62 -45.16 -7.15
C GLY A 168 -25.25 -44.69 -8.57
N LEU A 169 -25.35 -43.39 -8.86
CA LEU A 169 -24.87 -42.83 -10.13
C LEU A 169 -23.38 -42.52 -10.05
N LEU A 170 -22.66 -42.77 -11.15
CA LEU A 170 -21.26 -42.41 -11.34
C LEU A 170 -21.17 -41.15 -12.20
N SER A 171 -20.51 -40.11 -11.72
CA SER A 171 -20.22 -38.88 -12.47
C SER A 171 -18.75 -38.83 -12.83
N GLU A 172 -18.44 -38.90 -14.12
CA GLU A 172 -17.10 -38.74 -14.66
C GLU A 172 -17.00 -37.39 -15.36
N ARG A 173 -16.08 -36.55 -14.93
CA ARG A 173 -15.88 -35.23 -15.52
C ARG A 173 -14.57 -35.20 -16.27
N TYR A 174 -14.65 -34.85 -17.53
CA TYR A 174 -13.53 -34.69 -18.43
C TYR A 174 -13.33 -33.22 -18.74
N TYR A 175 -12.10 -32.83 -19.04
CA TYR A 175 -11.77 -31.50 -19.53
C TYR A 175 -10.83 -31.57 -20.74
N ARG A 176 -10.84 -30.51 -21.54
CA ARG A 176 -9.81 -30.24 -22.53
C ARG A 176 -9.57 -28.74 -22.67
N LEU A 177 -8.31 -28.35 -22.78
CA LEU A 177 -7.92 -26.96 -23.03
C LEU A 177 -7.90 -26.72 -24.54
N ILE A 178 -8.82 -25.89 -25.03
CA ILE A 178 -8.99 -25.60 -26.46
C ILE A 178 -8.04 -24.48 -26.91
N GLU A 179 -7.88 -23.47 -26.08
CA GLU A 179 -7.12 -22.27 -26.43
C GLU A 179 -6.45 -21.69 -25.19
N LYS A 180 -5.20 -21.27 -25.33
CA LYS A 180 -4.45 -20.55 -24.30
C LYS A 180 -3.87 -19.27 -24.92
N GLN A 181 -4.30 -18.13 -24.40
CA GLN A 181 -3.77 -16.81 -24.73
C GLN A 181 -2.77 -16.44 -23.65
N GLU A 182 -1.47 -16.59 -23.94
CA GLU A 182 -0.41 -16.38 -22.94
C GLU A 182 -0.23 -14.90 -22.57
N ASP A 183 -0.35 -14.01 -23.55
CA ASP A 183 -0.27 -12.56 -23.39
C ASP A 183 -1.32 -12.01 -22.42
N ARG A 184 -2.53 -12.57 -22.47
CA ARG A 184 -3.68 -12.19 -21.63
C ARG A 184 -3.85 -13.07 -20.39
N GLN A 185 -3.12 -14.18 -20.33
CA GLN A 185 -3.27 -15.25 -19.34
C GLN A 185 -4.72 -15.74 -19.23
N VAL A 186 -5.33 -16.02 -20.38
CA VAL A 186 -6.70 -16.51 -20.51
C VAL A 186 -6.70 -17.88 -21.19
N MET A 187 -7.58 -18.75 -20.72
CA MET A 187 -7.77 -20.11 -21.23
C MET A 187 -9.24 -20.33 -21.57
N LYS A 188 -9.48 -21.07 -22.66
CA LYS A 188 -10.80 -21.62 -22.97
C LYS A 188 -10.77 -23.12 -22.74
N VAL A 189 -11.53 -23.56 -21.75
CA VAL A 189 -11.63 -24.96 -21.34
C VAL A 189 -13.03 -25.45 -21.68
N GLU A 190 -13.12 -26.66 -22.22
CA GLU A 190 -14.38 -27.37 -22.34
C GLU A 190 -14.41 -28.48 -21.29
N PHE A 191 -15.56 -28.63 -20.65
CA PHE A 191 -15.86 -29.73 -19.76
C PHE A 191 -16.92 -30.63 -20.37
N HIS A 192 -16.76 -31.93 -20.18
CA HIS A 192 -17.74 -32.95 -20.54
C HIS A 192 -17.96 -33.85 -19.33
N THR A 193 -19.17 -33.81 -18.78
CA THR A 193 -19.56 -34.66 -17.67
C THR A 193 -20.47 -35.76 -18.17
N VAL A 194 -20.08 -37.02 -17.91
CA VAL A 194 -20.88 -38.21 -18.19
C VAL A 194 -21.45 -38.72 -16.88
N LEU A 195 -22.77 -38.84 -16.81
CA LEU A 195 -23.47 -39.41 -15.66
C LEU A 195 -23.98 -40.79 -16.03
N LYS A 196 -23.53 -41.82 -15.32
CA LYS A 196 -23.84 -43.23 -15.62
C LYS A 196 -24.52 -43.92 -14.45
N LYS A 197 -25.30 -44.96 -14.74
CA LYS A 197 -25.76 -45.94 -13.74
C LYS A 197 -25.30 -47.31 -14.20
N LYS A 198 -24.33 -47.90 -13.49
CA LYS A 198 -23.56 -49.05 -14.03
C LYS A 198 -22.92 -48.64 -15.37
N GLU A 199 -23.16 -49.39 -16.44
CA GLU A 199 -22.63 -49.12 -17.79
C GLU A 199 -23.55 -48.22 -18.64
N GLU A 200 -24.76 -47.89 -18.18
CA GLU A 200 -25.72 -47.08 -18.95
C GLU A 200 -25.47 -45.59 -18.72
N ILE A 201 -25.26 -44.84 -19.82
CA ILE A 201 -25.16 -43.37 -19.80
C ILE A 201 -26.56 -42.79 -19.62
N ILE A 202 -26.76 -42.09 -18.52
CA ILE A 202 -28.02 -41.41 -18.18
C ILE A 202 -28.09 -40.03 -18.83
N THR A 203 -26.98 -39.29 -18.86
CA THR A 203 -26.87 -37.99 -19.52
C THR A 203 -25.41 -37.62 -19.76
N ASP A 204 -25.21 -36.82 -20.80
CA ASP A 204 -23.99 -36.06 -21.06
C ASP A 204 -24.25 -34.57 -20.81
N TRP A 205 -23.24 -33.86 -20.35
CA TRP A 205 -23.30 -32.42 -20.12
C TRP A 205 -22.02 -31.75 -20.60
N PHE A 206 -22.17 -30.73 -21.44
CA PHE A 206 -21.04 -29.95 -21.97
C PHE A 206 -21.10 -28.53 -21.44
N PHE A 207 -19.94 -28.03 -20.99
CA PHE A 207 -19.81 -26.67 -20.49
C PHE A 207 -18.52 -26.03 -20.98
N ASN A 208 -18.65 -24.88 -21.63
CA ASN A 208 -17.52 -24.10 -22.12
C ASN A 208 -17.23 -22.98 -21.13
N TYR A 209 -15.97 -22.86 -20.75
CA TYR A 209 -15.54 -21.97 -19.68
C TYR A 209 -14.30 -21.17 -20.10
N THR A 210 -14.43 -19.85 -20.09
CA THR A 210 -13.29 -18.95 -20.25
C THR A 210 -12.81 -18.55 -18.87
N THR A 211 -11.54 -18.83 -18.57
CA THR A 211 -10.94 -18.59 -17.26
C THR A 211 -9.60 -17.90 -17.40
N ALA A 212 -9.29 -17.03 -16.44
CA ALA A 212 -7.94 -16.53 -16.26
C ALA A 212 -7.06 -17.54 -15.51
N TYR A 213 -5.76 -17.28 -15.51
CA TYR A 213 -4.82 -17.81 -14.54
C TYR A 213 -3.84 -16.71 -14.13
N LEU A 214 -3.26 -16.83 -12.93
CA LEU A 214 -2.22 -15.94 -12.44
C LEU A 214 -1.08 -16.78 -11.85
N TYR A 215 0.14 -16.36 -12.13
CA TYR A 215 1.33 -16.83 -11.42
C TYR A 215 1.38 -16.20 -10.02
N ASN A 216 2.10 -16.87 -9.12
CA ASN A 216 2.02 -16.65 -7.67
C ASN A 216 2.38 -15.22 -7.23
N ASP A 217 3.24 -14.54 -7.98
CA ASP A 217 3.73 -13.19 -7.72
C ASP A 217 2.78 -12.08 -8.21
N GLN A 218 1.84 -12.41 -9.11
CA GLN A 218 1.02 -11.41 -9.78
C GLN A 218 -0.14 -10.90 -8.91
N LEU A 219 -0.85 -11.80 -8.21
CA LEU A 219 -1.99 -11.39 -7.39
C LEU A 219 -1.60 -10.41 -6.26
N PRO A 220 -0.49 -10.61 -5.51
CA PRO A 220 -0.01 -9.62 -4.54
C PRO A 220 0.14 -8.19 -5.10
N GLU A 221 0.71 -8.03 -6.29
CA GLU A 221 0.87 -6.70 -6.90
C GLU A 221 -0.47 -6.11 -7.37
N ILE A 222 -1.38 -6.94 -7.88
CA ILE A 222 -2.75 -6.52 -8.23
C ILE A 222 -3.51 -6.07 -6.97
N LEU A 223 -3.39 -6.78 -5.84
CA LEU A 223 -4.01 -6.38 -4.57
C LEU A 223 -3.47 -5.03 -4.10
N LYS A 224 -2.15 -4.87 -4.11
CA LYS A 224 -1.45 -3.67 -3.63
C LYS A 224 -1.85 -2.41 -4.38
N ARG A 225 -1.93 -2.45 -5.71
CA ARG A 225 -2.39 -1.29 -6.52
C ARG A 225 -3.86 -0.92 -6.23
N ASN A 226 -4.66 -1.89 -5.78
CA ASN A 226 -6.06 -1.68 -5.35
C ASN A 226 -6.21 -1.31 -3.87
N GLY A 227 -5.11 -1.12 -3.13
CA GLY A 227 -5.15 -0.76 -1.70
C GLY A 227 -5.58 -1.90 -0.78
N LEU A 228 -5.35 -3.14 -1.21
CA LEU A 228 -5.51 -4.38 -0.45
C LEU A 228 -4.14 -5.02 -0.25
N PHE A 229 -3.96 -5.78 0.83
CA PHE A 229 -2.69 -6.41 1.15
C PHE A 229 -2.90 -7.85 1.65
N PRO A 230 -2.13 -8.83 1.17
CA PRO A 230 -2.15 -10.17 1.74
C PRO A 230 -1.65 -10.11 3.19
N GLU A 231 -2.48 -10.57 4.13
CA GLU A 231 -2.14 -10.81 5.53
C GLU A 231 -1.47 -12.17 5.71
N SER A 232 -1.98 -13.20 5.01
CA SER A 232 -1.39 -14.53 4.97
C SER A 232 -1.74 -15.23 3.66
N THR A 233 -0.86 -16.12 3.20
CA THR A 233 -1.09 -16.97 2.02
C THR A 233 -0.83 -18.43 2.37
N TYR A 234 -1.79 -19.30 2.06
CA TYR A 234 -1.72 -20.73 2.32
C TYR A 234 -1.73 -21.53 1.02
N CYS A 235 -1.06 -22.69 1.01
CA CYS A 235 -1.08 -23.61 -0.12
C CYS A 235 -2.23 -24.63 -0.05
N ASP A 236 -2.86 -24.78 1.12
CA ASP A 236 -3.96 -25.71 1.36
C ASP A 236 -4.86 -25.23 2.52
N TYR A 237 -6.00 -25.89 2.72
CA TYR A 237 -7.00 -25.56 3.73
C TYR A 237 -6.59 -25.96 5.15
N ASP A 238 -5.47 -26.67 5.32
CA ASP A 238 -4.84 -26.98 6.61
C ASP A 238 -4.04 -25.78 7.20
N LYS A 239 -4.02 -24.64 6.50
CA LYS A 239 -3.26 -23.42 6.84
C LYS A 239 -1.74 -23.58 6.71
N THR A 240 -1.25 -24.57 5.96
CA THR A 240 0.16 -24.65 5.58
C THR A 240 0.56 -23.43 4.75
N SER A 241 1.63 -22.74 5.17
CA SER A 241 2.09 -21.52 4.51
C SER A 241 2.51 -21.81 3.07
N PHE A 242 2.16 -20.91 2.15
CA PHE A 242 2.47 -21.08 0.73
C PHE A 242 3.98 -21.29 0.46
N ASN A 243 4.84 -20.55 1.16
CA ASN A 243 6.30 -20.64 1.00
C ASN A 243 6.91 -21.92 1.57
N ALA A 244 6.17 -22.66 2.41
CA ALA A 244 6.60 -23.93 2.96
C ALA A 244 6.22 -25.13 2.06
N CYS A 245 5.46 -24.90 0.99
CA CYS A 245 4.99 -25.94 0.09
C CYS A 245 5.96 -26.15 -1.08
N SER A 246 6.41 -27.39 -1.29
CA SER A 246 7.31 -27.71 -2.40
C SER A 246 6.62 -27.68 -3.78
N ASN A 247 5.31 -27.94 -3.84
CA ASN A 247 4.55 -27.94 -5.10
C ASN A 247 3.08 -27.53 -4.87
N PRO A 248 2.81 -26.25 -4.59
CA PRO A 248 1.48 -25.79 -4.21
C PRO A 248 0.52 -25.88 -5.39
N GLN A 249 -0.51 -26.74 -5.29
CA GLN A 249 -1.59 -26.82 -6.28
C GLN A 249 -2.64 -25.72 -6.11
N ARG A 250 -2.57 -24.96 -5.01
CA ARG A 250 -3.55 -23.94 -4.63
C ARG A 250 -2.85 -22.77 -3.94
N GLN A 251 -3.45 -21.60 -4.03
CA GLN A 251 -3.08 -20.39 -3.31
C GLN A 251 -4.33 -19.76 -2.69
N ILE A 252 -4.36 -19.69 -1.36
CA ILE A 252 -5.45 -19.11 -0.57
C ILE A 252 -4.93 -17.85 0.10
N PHE A 253 -5.44 -16.69 -0.30
CA PHE A 253 -5.05 -15.41 0.25
C PHE A 253 -6.07 -14.93 1.28
N ILE A 254 -5.59 -14.64 2.50
CA ILE A 254 -6.32 -13.83 3.47
C ILE A 254 -5.85 -12.39 3.28
N ILE A 255 -6.77 -11.51 2.92
CA ILE A 255 -6.46 -10.18 2.42
C ILE A 255 -7.13 -9.16 3.33
N LYS A 256 -6.38 -8.14 3.74
CA LYS A 256 -6.92 -7.00 4.49
C LYS A 256 -6.87 -5.73 3.66
N LYS A 257 -7.61 -4.72 4.11
CA LYS A 257 -7.38 -3.35 3.63
C LYS A 257 -5.96 -2.92 3.98
N SER A 258 -5.35 -2.17 3.07
CA SER A 258 -4.17 -1.38 3.40
C SER A 258 -4.45 -0.55 4.65
N GLY A 259 -3.57 -0.62 5.64
CA GLY A 259 -3.66 0.15 6.88
C GLY A 259 -3.57 1.66 6.70
N ILE A 260 -3.57 2.19 5.47
CA ILE A 260 -3.73 3.63 5.22
C ILE A 260 -5.24 3.93 5.34
N MET A 261 -5.67 4.36 6.52
CA MET A 261 -7.07 4.70 6.76
C MET A 261 -7.51 5.77 5.75
N LYS A 262 -8.79 5.74 5.32
CA LYS A 262 -9.39 6.84 4.51
C LYS A 262 -9.13 8.23 5.14
N SER A 263 -8.97 8.31 6.47
CA SER A 263 -8.58 9.51 7.19
C SER A 263 -7.11 9.91 7.01
N ASP A 264 -6.19 8.96 6.88
CA ASP A 264 -4.75 9.24 6.74
C ASP A 264 -4.45 9.83 5.36
N ASN A 265 -5.11 9.31 4.31
CA ASN A 265 -5.08 9.96 2.99
C ASN A 265 -5.69 11.36 3.03
N ARG A 266 -6.81 11.57 3.76
CA ARG A 266 -7.39 12.91 3.93
C ARG A 266 -6.48 13.86 4.69
N ILE A 267 -5.76 13.38 5.71
CA ILE A 267 -4.75 14.17 6.44
C ILE A 267 -3.63 14.57 5.48
N VAL A 268 -3.07 13.63 4.71
CA VAL A 268 -2.00 13.92 3.75
C VAL A 268 -2.45 14.85 2.62
N ILE A 269 -3.68 14.69 2.14
CA ILE A 269 -4.28 15.59 1.14
C ILE A 269 -4.41 17.01 1.71
N ALA A 270 -4.96 17.16 2.93
CA ALA A 270 -5.11 18.45 3.59
C ALA A 270 -3.74 19.12 3.85
N MET A 271 -2.76 18.35 4.34
CA MET A 271 -1.36 18.79 4.49
C MET A 271 -0.79 19.33 3.18
N LYS A 272 -0.87 18.55 2.10
CA LYS A 272 -0.35 18.93 0.77
C LYS A 272 -1.12 20.10 0.15
N SER A 273 -2.43 20.19 0.36
CA SER A 273 -3.25 21.32 -0.11
C SER A 273 -2.82 22.62 0.57
N TYR A 274 -2.74 22.60 1.90
CA TYR A 274 -2.30 23.76 2.67
C TYR A 274 -0.90 24.23 2.26
N TYR A 275 0.05 23.30 2.07
CA TYR A 275 1.37 23.67 1.59
C TYR A 275 1.36 24.31 0.20
N ARG A 276 0.54 23.81 -0.74
CA ARG A 276 0.40 24.45 -2.07
C ARG A 276 -0.14 25.87 -1.97
N GLU A 277 -1.14 26.09 -1.12
CA GLU A 277 -1.70 27.43 -0.88
C GLU A 277 -0.66 28.38 -0.28
N ARG A 278 0.11 27.93 0.72
CA ARG A 278 1.18 28.74 1.32
C ARG A 278 2.31 29.05 0.33
N LYS A 279 2.71 28.06 -0.47
CA LYS A 279 3.70 28.28 -1.52
C LYS A 279 3.20 29.29 -2.56
N ALA A 280 1.95 29.20 -3.00
CA ALA A 280 1.35 30.17 -3.92
C ALA A 280 1.28 31.59 -3.32
N ALA A 281 1.11 31.69 -2.00
CA ALA A 281 1.10 32.95 -1.27
C ALA A 281 2.51 33.50 -0.92
N ASN A 282 3.60 32.90 -1.43
CA ASN A 282 4.98 33.28 -1.12
C ASN A 282 5.25 33.36 0.39
N ASP A 283 4.76 32.36 1.14
CA ASP A 283 4.91 32.28 2.57
C ASP A 283 6.40 32.36 2.98
N PRO A 284 6.82 33.33 3.80
CA PRO A 284 8.23 33.56 4.12
C PRO A 284 8.87 32.38 4.88
N ASP A 285 8.08 31.56 5.56
CA ASP A 285 8.57 30.36 6.25
C ASP A 285 9.02 29.25 5.26
N LEU A 286 8.64 29.35 3.98
CA LEU A 286 8.94 28.36 2.95
C LEU A 286 10.13 28.72 2.05
N GLU A 287 10.64 29.94 2.16
CA GLU A 287 11.58 30.51 1.20
C GLU A 287 12.96 30.75 1.82
N PHE A 288 13.99 30.23 1.15
CA PHE A 288 15.36 30.61 1.45
C PHE A 288 15.63 32.05 1.00
N LEU A 289 16.50 32.75 1.73
CA LEU A 289 16.96 34.08 1.34
C LEU A 289 17.52 34.07 -0.10
N PRO A 290 17.32 35.13 -0.90
CA PRO A 290 17.83 35.21 -2.26
C PRO A 290 19.34 34.95 -2.36
N PHE A 291 20.10 35.39 -1.36
CA PHE A 291 21.55 35.14 -1.27
C PHE A 291 21.88 33.64 -1.19
N ILE A 292 21.12 32.87 -0.41
CA ILE A 292 21.28 31.42 -0.26
C ILE A 292 20.82 30.70 -1.54
N LYS A 293 19.69 31.12 -2.13
CA LYS A 293 19.18 30.51 -3.38
C LYS A 293 20.14 30.64 -4.56
N LYS A 294 20.90 31.73 -4.63
CA LYS A 294 21.80 32.03 -5.76
C LYS A 294 23.24 31.56 -5.54
N ASN A 295 23.60 31.08 -4.35
CA ASN A 295 24.98 30.73 -4.01
C ASN A 295 25.05 29.38 -3.28
N ASN A 296 25.53 28.36 -4.00
CA ASN A 296 25.67 26.98 -3.50
C ASN A 296 26.60 26.89 -2.29
N PHE A 297 27.67 27.69 -2.25
CA PHE A 297 28.58 27.75 -1.10
C PHE A 297 27.89 28.34 0.12
N ALA A 298 27.09 29.40 -0.06
CA ALA A 298 26.28 29.99 1.01
C ALA A 298 25.24 29.01 1.55
N TYR A 299 24.64 28.18 0.69
CA TYR A 299 23.77 27.10 1.12
C TYR A 299 24.51 26.07 1.99
N LEU A 300 25.65 25.54 1.52
CA LEU A 300 26.45 24.58 2.30
C LEU A 300 26.86 25.15 3.67
N MET A 301 27.28 26.42 3.69
CA MET A 301 27.63 27.11 4.94
C MET A 301 26.41 27.25 5.86
N GLY A 302 25.24 27.59 5.32
CA GLY A 302 23.98 27.61 6.08
C GLY A 302 23.66 26.27 6.74
N VAL A 303 23.90 25.14 6.04
CA VAL A 303 23.76 23.79 6.62
C VAL A 303 24.73 23.57 7.79
N ILE A 304 26.00 23.93 7.62
CA ILE A 304 27.03 23.78 8.68
C ILE A 304 26.67 24.62 9.92
N TYR A 305 26.24 25.86 9.71
CA TYR A 305 25.90 26.80 10.78
C TYR A 305 24.60 26.46 11.50
N ASN A 306 23.73 25.63 10.93
CA ASN A 306 22.44 25.25 11.53
C ASN A 306 22.62 24.36 12.77
N GLN A 307 23.07 24.93 13.88
CA GLN A 307 23.23 24.27 15.16
C GLN A 307 23.37 25.25 16.32
N GLY A 308 22.70 24.96 17.44
CA GLY A 308 22.85 25.73 18.67
C GLY A 308 22.24 27.12 18.64
N MET A 309 21.54 27.49 17.57
CA MET A 309 20.79 28.75 17.43
C MET A 309 19.54 28.47 16.59
N SER A 310 18.62 29.45 16.49
CA SER A 310 17.44 29.30 15.64
C SER A 310 17.82 29.22 14.16
N ALA A 311 17.10 28.40 13.41
CA ALA A 311 17.30 28.27 11.96
C ALA A 311 17.17 29.64 11.24
N ASP A 312 16.19 30.45 11.67
CA ASP A 312 15.93 31.79 11.12
C ASP A 312 17.15 32.73 11.23
N HIS A 313 18.00 32.53 12.25
CA HIS A 313 19.26 33.26 12.40
C HIS A 313 20.39 32.59 11.63
N THR A 314 20.57 31.27 11.75
CA THR A 314 21.72 30.57 11.16
C THR A 314 21.75 30.66 9.63
N TRP A 315 20.58 30.64 8.98
CA TRP A 315 20.48 30.80 7.52
C TRP A 315 20.76 32.23 7.03
N LYS A 316 20.76 33.24 7.91
CA LYS A 316 21.18 34.63 7.59
C LYS A 316 22.68 34.82 7.68
N ILE A 317 23.38 33.99 8.46
CA ILE A 317 24.82 34.14 8.73
C ILE A 317 25.67 34.22 7.45
N PRO A 318 25.47 33.41 6.39
CA PRO A 318 26.27 33.53 5.17
C PRO A 318 26.23 34.95 4.57
N GLN A 319 25.05 35.55 4.50
CA GLN A 319 24.90 36.92 3.99
C GLN A 319 25.51 37.97 4.94
N MET A 320 25.37 37.78 6.25
CA MET A 320 25.99 38.67 7.24
C MET A 320 27.51 38.60 7.21
N LEU A 321 28.06 37.39 7.06
CA LEU A 321 29.49 37.16 6.92
C LEU A 321 30.02 37.81 5.64
N HIS A 322 29.30 37.64 4.51
CA HIS A 322 29.62 38.33 3.26
C HIS A 322 29.72 39.85 3.45
N LYS A 323 28.73 40.46 4.13
CA LYS A 323 28.74 41.91 4.42
C LYS A 323 29.93 42.36 5.28
N ARG A 324 30.47 41.48 6.13
CA ARG A 324 31.61 41.82 7.01
C ARG A 324 32.96 41.65 6.33
N ILE A 325 33.10 40.59 5.52
CA ILE A 325 34.39 40.22 4.93
C ILE A 325 34.56 40.71 3.48
N GLY A 326 33.48 41.11 2.83
CA GLY A 326 33.48 41.71 1.48
C GLY A 326 33.37 40.71 0.33
N PHE A 327 33.60 39.42 0.57
CA PHE A 327 33.53 38.35 -0.44
C PHE A 327 32.71 37.16 0.03
N PHE A 328 32.33 36.25 -0.89
CA PHE A 328 31.67 34.99 -0.54
C PHE A 328 31.83 33.88 -1.60
N THR A 329 33.07 33.54 -1.93
CA THR A 329 33.40 32.44 -2.85
C THR A 329 34.25 31.37 -2.17
N VAL A 330 34.22 30.15 -2.71
CA VAL A 330 35.05 29.04 -2.21
C VAL A 330 36.53 29.41 -2.23
N ILE A 331 37.00 30.00 -3.34
CA ILE A 331 38.42 30.33 -3.54
C ILE A 331 38.88 31.39 -2.53
N ASP A 332 38.08 32.43 -2.30
CA ASP A 332 38.45 33.49 -1.35
C ASP A 332 38.56 32.93 0.08
N PHE A 333 37.60 32.10 0.50
CA PHE A 333 37.66 31.46 1.82
C PHE A 333 38.81 30.43 1.93
N ALA A 334 39.16 29.74 0.84
CA ALA A 334 40.30 28.83 0.79
C ALA A 334 41.65 29.57 0.90
N LYS A 335 41.74 30.83 0.44
CA LYS A 335 42.97 31.64 0.49
C LYS A 335 43.11 32.50 1.75
N VAL A 336 42.03 33.13 2.22
CA VAL A 336 42.08 34.08 3.35
C VAL A 336 42.53 33.42 4.66
N ASP A 337 43.31 34.11 5.48
CA ASP A 337 43.72 33.58 6.78
C ASP A 337 42.52 33.26 7.69
N LEU A 338 42.62 32.15 8.43
CA LEU A 338 41.56 31.71 9.36
C LEU A 338 41.21 32.81 10.37
N LYS A 339 42.21 33.59 10.79
CA LYS A 339 42.05 34.68 11.75
C LYS A 339 41.06 35.74 11.26
N ASN A 340 41.10 36.10 9.98
CA ASN A 340 40.18 37.06 9.39
C ASN A 340 38.72 36.54 9.40
N ILE A 341 38.54 35.23 9.19
CA ILE A 341 37.23 34.59 9.28
C ILE A 341 36.74 34.60 10.74
N GLU A 342 37.61 34.22 11.68
CA GLU A 342 37.31 34.24 13.12
C GLU A 342 36.90 35.64 13.60
N ASP A 343 37.65 36.67 13.20
CA ASP A 343 37.36 38.06 13.56
C ASP A 343 36.02 38.51 12.96
N ALA A 344 35.72 38.17 11.71
CA ALA A 344 34.43 38.47 11.10
C ALA A 344 33.25 37.81 11.84
N PHE A 345 33.41 36.59 12.35
CA PHE A 345 32.39 35.94 13.20
C PHE A 345 32.31 36.52 14.62
N TYR A 346 33.44 36.95 15.18
CA TYR A 346 33.56 37.44 16.55
C TYR A 346 33.05 38.87 16.73
N THR A 347 33.28 39.75 15.75
CA THR A 347 32.89 41.17 15.78
C THR A 347 31.45 41.33 16.28
N ARG A 348 31.24 42.21 17.25
CA ARG A 348 29.94 42.35 17.92
C ARG A 348 28.92 43.06 16.99
N PRO A 349 27.66 42.58 16.94
CA PRO A 349 27.15 41.37 17.58
C PRO A 349 27.69 40.10 16.92
N SER A 350 28.14 39.11 17.70
CA SER A 350 28.75 37.89 17.12
C SER A 350 27.76 37.16 16.22
N LEU A 351 28.24 36.64 15.09
CA LEU A 351 27.38 35.96 14.12
C LEU A 351 26.87 34.62 14.64
N HIS A 352 27.65 33.93 15.48
CA HIS A 352 27.30 32.60 15.97
C HIS A 352 27.85 32.33 17.38
N ARG A 353 27.10 31.63 18.23
CA ARG A 353 27.56 31.27 19.59
C ARG A 353 28.86 30.48 19.59
N TYR A 354 29.03 29.62 18.59
CA TYR A 354 30.24 28.80 18.35
C TYR A 354 31.13 29.40 17.26
N TRP A 355 31.35 30.71 17.30
CA TRP A 355 32.05 31.47 16.25
C TRP A 355 33.40 30.87 15.83
N LYS A 356 34.29 30.51 16.76
CA LYS A 356 35.60 29.88 16.43
C LYS A 356 35.43 28.61 15.61
N THR A 357 34.51 27.76 16.04
CA THR A 357 34.23 26.47 15.39
C THR A 357 33.62 26.67 14.01
N MET A 358 32.70 27.63 13.86
CA MET A 358 32.08 27.92 12.56
C MET A 358 33.12 28.46 11.58
N ALA A 359 33.95 29.41 12.00
CA ALA A 359 35.04 29.95 11.18
C ALA A 359 36.00 28.84 10.70
N ARG A 360 36.39 27.92 11.60
CA ARG A 360 37.23 26.77 11.26
C ARG A 360 36.54 25.84 10.25
N TYR A 361 35.25 25.53 10.45
CA TYR A 361 34.51 24.68 9.52
C TYR A 361 34.31 25.34 8.16
N THR A 362 34.10 26.67 8.11
CA THR A 362 34.07 27.43 6.85
C THR A 362 35.39 27.28 6.08
N LYS A 363 36.53 27.48 6.76
CA LYS A 363 37.85 27.34 6.15
C LYS A 363 38.10 25.92 5.65
N GLN A 364 37.80 24.92 6.47
CA GLN A 364 37.99 23.51 6.12
C GLN A 364 37.10 23.07 4.95
N ALA A 365 35.83 23.50 4.93
CA ALA A 365 34.93 23.21 3.82
C ALA A 365 35.41 23.86 2.52
N ALA A 366 35.89 25.10 2.56
CA ALA A 366 36.43 25.78 1.39
C ALA A 366 37.67 25.06 0.83
N LEU A 367 38.61 24.66 1.69
CA LEU A 367 39.79 23.88 1.27
C LEU A 367 39.40 22.53 0.65
N LYS A 368 38.49 21.80 1.28
CA LYS A 368 37.99 20.52 0.77
C LYS A 368 37.29 20.67 -0.58
N LEU A 369 36.53 21.76 -0.78
CA LEU A 369 35.89 22.04 -2.05
C LEU A 369 36.89 22.31 -3.17
N VAL A 370 38.00 23.01 -2.87
CA VAL A 370 39.08 23.20 -3.84
C VAL A 370 39.72 21.87 -4.23
N ASP A 371 40.02 21.03 -3.24
CA ASP A 371 40.74 19.78 -3.41
C ASP A 371 39.89 18.69 -4.13
N GLU A 372 38.66 18.47 -3.67
CA GLU A 372 37.84 17.32 -4.10
C GLU A 372 36.72 17.69 -5.08
N TYR A 373 36.38 18.97 -5.19
CA TYR A 373 35.21 19.44 -5.97
C TYR A 373 35.56 20.57 -6.95
N ALA A 374 36.86 20.73 -7.29
CA ALA A 374 37.36 21.72 -8.24
C ALA A 374 36.97 23.18 -7.90
N GLY A 375 36.83 23.50 -6.61
CA GLY A 375 36.44 24.82 -6.13
C GLY A 375 34.94 25.15 -6.29
N GLU A 376 34.14 24.22 -6.81
CA GLU A 376 32.74 24.47 -7.15
C GLU A 376 31.80 23.64 -6.26
N THR A 377 31.05 24.31 -5.39
CA THR A 377 30.15 23.63 -4.42
C THR A 377 29.07 22.80 -5.12
N GLY A 378 28.62 23.20 -6.30
CA GLY A 378 27.62 22.45 -7.07
C GLY A 378 28.07 21.04 -7.46
N ASN A 379 29.38 20.79 -7.56
CA ASN A 379 29.93 19.48 -7.93
C ASN A 379 29.69 18.40 -6.87
N ILE A 380 29.21 18.77 -5.68
CA ILE A 380 28.73 17.80 -4.69
C ILE A 380 27.49 17.04 -5.20
N TRP A 381 26.64 17.66 -6.03
CA TRP A 381 25.30 17.12 -6.39
C TRP A 381 24.86 17.30 -7.86
N ASN A 382 25.59 18.05 -8.68
CA ASN A 382 25.20 18.32 -10.07
C ASN A 382 25.29 17.09 -11.00
N ASP A 383 26.00 16.05 -10.59
CA ASP A 383 26.15 14.77 -11.29
C ASP A 383 24.94 13.82 -11.13
N LYS A 384 23.83 14.31 -10.58
CA LYS A 384 22.59 13.55 -10.31
C LYS A 384 22.86 12.28 -9.47
N PRO A 385 23.51 12.40 -8.30
CA PRO A 385 23.89 11.24 -7.51
C PRO A 385 22.67 10.51 -6.96
N ALA A 386 22.87 9.24 -6.59
CA ALA A 386 21.95 8.55 -5.69
C ALA A 386 21.93 9.25 -4.31
N VAL A 387 20.82 9.11 -3.57
CA VAL A 387 20.61 9.73 -2.26
C VAL A 387 21.73 9.35 -1.29
N ASP A 388 22.09 8.07 -1.20
CA ASP A 388 23.14 7.59 -0.30
C ASP A 388 24.53 8.16 -0.65
N THR A 389 24.83 8.31 -1.94
CA THR A 389 26.07 8.94 -2.41
C THR A 389 26.12 10.40 -1.96
N LEU A 390 25.04 11.16 -2.18
CA LEU A 390 24.97 12.55 -1.74
C LEU A 390 25.04 12.68 -0.21
N TYR A 391 24.39 11.77 0.51
CA TYR A 391 24.43 11.69 1.97
C TYR A 391 25.86 11.53 2.49
N ASN A 392 26.62 10.59 1.94
CA ASN A 392 28.02 10.36 2.32
C ASN A 392 28.92 11.55 1.97
N ARG A 393 28.73 12.16 0.79
CA ARG A 393 29.43 13.39 0.42
C ARG A 393 29.19 14.51 1.42
N LEU A 394 27.94 14.74 1.83
CA LEU A 394 27.61 15.77 2.81
C LEU A 394 28.14 15.45 4.22
N LEU A 395 28.08 14.19 4.67
CA LEU A 395 28.64 13.77 5.96
C LEU A 395 30.15 13.97 6.08
N SER A 396 30.87 13.99 4.95
CA SER A 396 32.32 14.21 4.95
C SER A 396 32.73 15.63 5.37
N PHE A 397 31.80 16.59 5.36
CA PHE A 397 32.05 17.96 5.81
C PHE A 397 31.94 18.09 7.32
N LYS A 398 32.96 18.69 7.94
CA LYS A 398 32.96 18.95 9.38
C LYS A 398 31.79 19.86 9.76
N GLY A 399 31.07 19.43 10.79
CA GLY A 399 29.85 20.12 11.22
C GLY A 399 28.59 19.66 10.49
N ILE A 400 28.60 18.68 9.59
CA ILE A 400 27.39 18.06 9.06
C ILE A 400 27.25 16.65 9.66
N GLY A 401 26.21 16.46 10.47
CA GLY A 401 25.82 15.13 11.00
C GLY A 401 24.60 14.56 10.27
N PRO A 402 24.17 13.33 10.59
CA PRO A 402 23.08 12.62 9.92
C PRO A 402 21.80 13.45 9.70
N LYS A 403 21.34 14.13 10.76
CA LYS A 403 20.14 14.99 10.70
C LYS A 403 20.30 16.14 9.71
N LYS A 404 21.48 16.77 9.67
CA LYS A 404 21.77 17.90 8.76
C LYS A 404 21.94 17.43 7.32
N ALA A 405 22.58 16.29 7.10
CA ALA A 405 22.70 15.70 5.77
C ALA A 405 21.32 15.41 5.17
N ASN A 406 20.42 14.73 5.91
CA ASN A 406 19.06 14.45 5.45
C ASN A 406 18.25 15.73 5.19
N MET A 407 18.32 16.71 6.09
CA MET A 407 17.71 18.03 5.88
C MET A 407 18.22 18.70 4.60
N ALA A 408 19.54 18.65 4.36
CA ALA A 408 20.17 19.28 3.22
C ALA A 408 19.80 18.61 1.89
N ILE A 409 19.77 17.28 1.82
CA ILE A 409 19.33 16.53 0.63
C ILE A 409 17.88 16.90 0.29
N ARG A 410 17.00 16.87 1.29
CA ARG A 410 15.59 17.22 1.13
C ARG A 410 15.41 18.67 0.67
N ALA A 411 16.20 19.60 1.18
CA ALA A 411 16.14 21.00 0.76
C ALA A 411 16.66 21.19 -0.68
N LEU A 412 17.78 20.55 -1.06
CA LEU A 412 18.32 20.56 -2.43
C LEU A 412 17.28 20.05 -3.44
N ALA A 413 16.65 18.90 -3.16
CA ALA A 413 15.66 18.31 -4.04
C ALA A 413 14.37 19.15 -4.15
N LEU A 414 13.82 19.61 -3.02
CA LEU A 414 12.48 20.23 -3.00
C LEU A 414 12.48 21.75 -3.18
N SER A 415 13.57 22.43 -2.85
CA SER A 415 13.63 23.91 -2.82
C SER A 415 14.58 24.47 -3.89
N PHE A 416 15.63 23.73 -4.24
CA PHE A 416 16.59 24.11 -5.28
C PHE A 416 16.37 23.34 -6.59
N GLY A 417 15.52 22.32 -6.59
CA GLY A 417 15.17 21.56 -7.80
C GLY A 417 16.28 20.65 -8.31
N ILE A 418 17.25 20.31 -7.45
CA ILE A 418 18.33 19.38 -7.80
C ILE A 418 17.75 17.98 -8.01
N LYS A 419 18.04 17.39 -9.17
CA LYS A 419 17.56 16.05 -9.55
C LYS A 419 18.49 14.99 -8.97
N LEU A 420 17.92 14.01 -8.26
CA LEU A 420 18.61 12.82 -7.75
C LEU A 420 18.11 11.57 -8.48
N LEU A 421 18.90 10.50 -8.50
CA LEU A 421 18.59 9.27 -9.22
C LEU A 421 17.38 8.53 -8.63
N ASP A 422 17.27 8.51 -7.31
CA ASP A 422 16.33 7.72 -6.50
C ASP A 422 15.59 8.59 -5.46
N PRO A 423 14.81 9.60 -5.90
CA PRO A 423 14.15 10.56 -5.00
C PRO A 423 13.19 9.92 -3.98
N GLN A 424 12.70 8.70 -4.24
CA GLN A 424 11.91 7.90 -3.31
C GLN A 424 12.67 7.53 -2.02
N ASN A 425 14.00 7.55 -2.05
CA ASN A 425 14.88 7.25 -0.91
C ASN A 425 15.20 8.48 -0.06
N ILE A 426 14.71 9.67 -0.44
CA ILE A 426 14.85 10.87 0.39
C ILE A 426 13.89 10.74 1.59
N ASP A 427 14.46 10.40 2.73
CA ASP A 427 13.70 10.26 3.96
C ASP A 427 13.18 11.59 4.51
N LEU A 428 12.03 11.50 5.18
CA LEU A 428 11.42 12.61 5.90
C LEU A 428 12.33 13.03 7.07
N PRO A 429 12.84 14.27 7.11
CA PRO A 429 13.60 14.75 8.26
C PRO A 429 12.70 14.75 9.52
N VAL A 430 13.01 13.89 10.48
CA VAL A 430 12.17 13.73 11.68
C VAL A 430 12.62 14.71 12.77
N ASP A 431 11.85 15.78 12.96
CA ASP A 431 12.02 16.74 14.04
C ASP A 431 10.85 16.70 15.07
N VAL A 432 10.89 17.59 16.05
CA VAL A 432 9.84 17.66 17.10
C VAL A 432 8.46 18.02 16.55
N HIS A 433 8.36 18.79 15.46
CA HIS A 433 7.10 19.15 14.83
C HIS A 433 6.53 17.96 14.06
N VAL A 434 7.36 17.31 13.25
CA VAL A 434 7.01 16.12 12.47
C VAL A 434 6.55 14.99 13.39
N ARG A 435 7.33 14.65 14.42
CA ARG A 435 6.96 13.64 15.42
C ARG A 435 5.59 13.92 16.03
N ARG A 436 5.40 15.14 16.52
CA ARG A 436 4.16 15.53 17.21
C ARG A 436 2.95 15.52 16.29
N VAL A 437 3.08 16.04 15.06
CA VAL A 437 1.96 16.06 14.11
C VAL A 437 1.62 14.65 13.64
N PHE A 438 2.59 13.81 13.28
CA PHE A 438 2.35 12.41 12.88
C PHE A 438 1.66 11.62 13.99
N LEU A 439 2.11 11.79 15.24
CA LEU A 439 1.54 11.10 16.40
C LEU A 439 0.12 11.58 16.71
N ARG A 440 -0.11 12.90 16.76
CA ARG A 440 -1.40 13.49 17.16
C ARG A 440 -2.49 13.37 16.09
N THR A 441 -2.11 13.34 14.82
CA THR A 441 -3.02 13.04 13.70
C THR A 441 -3.38 11.56 13.64
N GLY A 442 -2.56 10.69 14.24
CA GLY A 442 -2.73 9.24 14.23
C GLY A 442 -2.13 8.56 13.00
N LEU A 443 -1.30 9.25 12.22
CA LEU A 443 -0.53 8.67 11.12
C LEU A 443 0.50 7.65 11.62
N VAL A 444 0.95 7.80 12.88
CA VAL A 444 1.68 6.78 13.64
C VAL A 444 1.07 6.60 15.02
N HIS A 445 1.46 5.52 15.71
CA HIS A 445 1.00 5.22 17.07
C HIS A 445 2.13 5.22 18.10
N LYS A 446 3.38 5.26 17.64
CA LYS A 446 4.59 5.30 18.45
C LYS A 446 5.43 6.50 18.04
N ASP A 447 6.09 7.11 19.02
CA ASP A 447 7.02 8.21 18.80
C ASP A 447 8.41 7.65 18.48
N SER A 448 8.58 7.19 17.24
CA SER A 448 9.84 6.65 16.73
C SER A 448 10.15 7.26 15.37
N SER A 449 11.40 7.70 15.19
CA SER A 449 11.87 8.21 13.89
C SER A 449 11.71 7.17 12.79
N GLU A 450 11.96 5.89 13.10
CA GLU A 450 11.82 4.80 12.15
C GLU A 450 10.37 4.59 11.72
N ASP A 451 9.44 4.53 12.69
CA ASP A 451 8.01 4.38 12.40
C ASP A 451 7.47 5.54 11.55
N ILE A 452 7.95 6.76 11.83
CA ILE A 452 7.58 7.97 11.08
C ILE A 452 8.11 7.92 9.65
N ILE A 453 9.36 7.51 9.45
CA ILE A 453 9.96 7.36 8.11
C ILE A 453 9.22 6.29 7.32
N ILE A 454 8.94 5.13 7.93
CA ILE A 454 8.16 4.05 7.31
C ILE A 454 6.75 4.54 6.94
N ALA A 455 6.08 5.27 7.83
CA ALA A 455 4.79 5.86 7.55
C ALA A 455 4.86 6.87 6.40
N ALA A 456 5.84 7.75 6.38
CA ALA A 456 6.03 8.72 5.30
C ALA A 456 6.26 8.03 3.94
N ARG A 457 7.06 6.96 3.90
CA ARG A 457 7.28 6.13 2.70
C ARG A 457 5.97 5.51 2.21
N LYS A 458 5.11 5.03 3.11
CA LYS A 458 3.78 4.50 2.74
C LYS A 458 2.82 5.59 2.25
N LEU A 459 2.84 6.76 2.89
CA LEU A 459 1.92 7.87 2.63
C LEU A 459 2.28 8.68 1.38
N ASN A 460 3.55 8.67 0.96
CA ASN A 460 3.99 9.32 -0.28
C ASN A 460 5.17 8.58 -0.95
N PRO A 461 4.94 7.39 -1.54
CA PRO A 461 6.00 6.48 -1.98
C PRO A 461 7.00 7.04 -2.98
N SER A 462 6.58 7.94 -3.87
CA SER A 462 7.48 8.52 -4.87
C SER A 462 8.46 9.55 -4.32
N LEU A 463 8.13 10.18 -3.18
CA LEU A 463 8.97 11.21 -2.54
C LEU A 463 8.53 11.47 -1.09
N PRO A 464 8.93 10.61 -0.13
CA PRO A 464 8.47 10.67 1.26
C PRO A 464 8.70 12.03 1.90
N ALA A 465 9.88 12.61 1.66
CA ALA A 465 10.29 13.93 2.14
C ALA A 465 9.37 15.11 1.75
N LYS A 466 8.48 14.95 0.75
CA LYS A 466 7.50 16.00 0.40
C LYS A 466 6.49 16.29 1.51
N LEU A 467 6.40 15.40 2.51
CA LEU A 467 5.58 15.59 3.70
C LEU A 467 6.24 16.49 4.76
N ASP A 468 7.52 16.86 4.61
CA ASP A 468 8.26 17.64 5.60
C ASP A 468 7.66 19.03 5.87
N LEU A 469 7.80 19.96 4.92
CA LEU A 469 7.31 21.34 5.04
C LEU A 469 5.82 21.46 5.43
N PRO A 470 4.87 20.74 4.82
CA PRO A 470 3.47 20.82 5.25
C PRO A 470 3.30 20.43 6.72
N THR A 471 3.96 19.36 7.15
CA THR A 471 3.87 18.87 8.53
C THR A 471 4.52 19.84 9.50
N TRP A 472 5.70 20.33 9.15
CA TRP A 472 6.44 21.31 9.95
C TRP A 472 5.65 22.61 10.15
N LEU A 473 5.05 23.17 9.08
CA LEU A 473 4.20 24.38 9.17
C LEU A 473 3.02 24.16 10.12
N ILE A 474 2.34 23.01 10.01
CA ILE A 474 1.20 22.68 10.88
C ILE A 474 1.65 22.56 12.34
N GLY A 475 2.79 21.90 12.57
CA GLY A 475 3.41 21.76 13.87
C GLY A 475 3.87 23.09 14.48
N ARG A 476 4.26 24.06 13.65
CA ARG A 476 4.72 25.39 14.08
C ARG A 476 3.55 26.35 14.34
N ARG A 477 2.46 26.29 13.58
CA ARG A 477 1.37 27.29 13.61
C ARG A 477 0.15 26.94 14.47
N TRP A 478 -0.13 25.65 14.67
CA TRP A 478 -1.32 25.22 15.42
C TRP A 478 -1.04 24.09 16.37
N CYS A 479 -0.35 23.05 15.91
CA CYS A 479 -0.11 21.86 16.72
C CYS A 479 1.08 22.09 17.65
N HIS A 480 0.98 23.05 18.56
CA HIS A 480 2.01 23.38 19.55
C HIS A 480 2.15 22.29 20.62
N ALA A 481 3.31 22.21 21.29
CA ALA A 481 3.52 21.24 22.37
C ALA A 481 2.49 21.44 23.50
N THR A 482 2.34 22.68 23.94
CA THR A 482 1.34 23.14 24.91
C THR A 482 0.24 23.93 24.20
N ALA A 483 -1.01 23.78 24.64
CA ALA A 483 -2.18 24.51 24.12
C ALA A 483 -2.31 24.51 22.57
N PRO A 484 -2.45 23.34 21.91
CA PRO A 484 -2.60 23.29 20.46
C PRO A 484 -3.94 23.89 20.01
N ASP A 485 -3.91 24.79 19.02
CA ASP A 485 -5.11 25.38 18.41
C ASP A 485 -5.75 24.42 17.40
N CYS A 486 -6.45 23.41 17.93
CA CYS A 486 -7.05 22.35 17.12
C CYS A 486 -8.29 22.82 16.34
N SER A 487 -8.91 23.92 16.76
CA SER A 487 -10.15 24.44 16.17
C SER A 487 -9.86 25.17 14.86
N ASN A 488 -8.80 25.98 14.83
CA ASN A 488 -8.41 26.74 13.64
C ASN A 488 -7.36 26.00 12.78
N CYS A 489 -6.89 24.84 13.22
CA CYS A 489 -5.95 24.03 12.47
C CYS A 489 -6.54 23.59 11.12
N VAL A 490 -5.72 23.64 10.06
CA VAL A 490 -6.10 23.17 8.71
C VAL A 490 -6.46 21.69 8.65
N LEU A 491 -6.10 20.91 9.67
CA LEU A 491 -6.48 19.51 9.80
C LEU A 491 -7.71 19.30 10.70
N ALA A 492 -8.40 20.34 11.17
CA ALA A 492 -9.45 20.24 12.19
C ALA A 492 -10.57 19.24 11.84
N GLY A 493 -10.94 19.14 10.55
CA GLY A 493 -11.97 18.23 10.06
C GLY A 493 -11.52 16.79 9.79
N VAL A 494 -10.22 16.49 9.85
CA VAL A 494 -9.65 15.17 9.49
C VAL A 494 -8.70 14.58 10.53
N CYS A 495 -8.21 15.40 11.46
CA CYS A 495 -7.27 15.02 12.52
C CYS A 495 -7.98 14.31 13.68
N ARG A 496 -7.36 13.25 14.21
CA ARG A 496 -7.84 12.53 15.41
C ARG A 496 -7.60 13.29 16.72
N LYS A 497 -6.89 14.41 16.69
CA LYS A 497 -6.65 15.33 17.81
C LYS A 497 -6.19 14.60 19.08
N LYS A 498 -5.22 13.67 18.97
CA LYS A 498 -4.66 12.95 20.14
C LYS A 498 -3.75 13.86 20.98
N THR A 499 -4.23 15.02 21.43
CA THR A 499 -3.47 16.11 22.05
C THR A 499 -2.81 15.72 23.38
N LYS A 500 -3.31 14.67 24.04
CA LYS A 500 -2.68 14.06 25.23
C LYS A 500 -1.31 13.43 24.93
N LEU A 501 -1.03 13.09 23.68
CA LEU A 501 0.27 12.55 23.27
C LEU A 501 1.26 13.70 23.05
N ASN A 502 2.36 13.65 23.79
CA ASN A 502 3.48 14.56 23.68
C ASN A 502 4.74 13.80 23.27
N VAL A 503 5.63 14.53 22.60
CA VAL A 503 6.95 14.04 22.22
C VAL A 503 7.93 14.60 23.24
N ALA A 504 8.83 13.77 23.75
CA ALA A 504 9.88 14.24 24.66
C ALA A 504 10.72 15.31 23.94
N SER A 505 11.03 16.40 24.65
CA SER A 505 12.08 17.35 24.26
C SER A 505 13.41 16.58 24.25
N ILE A 506 14.01 16.47 23.07
CA ILE A 506 15.35 15.89 22.87
C ILE A 506 16.38 16.94 23.28
#